data_AF-A0A957VPW1-F1
#
_entry.id   AF-A0A957VPW1-F1
#
_cell.length_a   1.000
_cell.length_b   1.000
_cell.length_c   1.000
_cell.angle_alpha   90.00
_cell.angle_beta   90.00
_cell.angle_gamma   90.00
#
_symmetry.space_group_name_H-M   'P 1'
#
loop_
_entity.id
_entity.type
_entity.pdbx_description
1 polymer ?
#
loop_
_entity_poly.entity_id
_entity_poly.type
_entity_poly.pdbx_seq_one_letter_code
_entity_poly.pdbx_strand_id
1 'polypeptide(L)'
;MKKVLLIIIDALASRVVDPAMDQGRLPNLRRLRAAADVRTNSIAVFPSITPAATTSLITGCYPGEHGISGAYWYIPDEKRVVYFGYDFWAILENGIGSFFDEFLLKLNTDHLRVKTLFQRVEEQGLSAASLNYLIYHGDHHHDLKLPPLQRLLPDAISDLLPSAAAATTVDGPTLLYFGDLVQTPLSDGSKLSFKGGITNRLGFTDDSSADMLVHMLDNDVLPDLTVAYFPGNDMRSHEVGPERALNHLDELD
;
A
#
# COMPACT_ATOMS: atom_id res chain seq x y z
N MET A 1 -5.12 -13.53 -22.48
CA MET A 1 -6.08 -12.59 -21.85
C MET A 1 -5.43 -11.23 -21.73
N LYS A 2 -6.21 -10.14 -21.63
CA LYS A 2 -5.65 -8.80 -21.36
C LYS A 2 -5.29 -8.72 -19.87
N LYS A 3 -4.10 -8.19 -19.56
CA LYS A 3 -3.67 -7.90 -18.19
C LYS A 3 -4.33 -6.60 -17.70
N VAL A 4 -4.63 -6.51 -16.42
CA VAL A 4 -5.22 -5.32 -15.78
C VAL A 4 -4.22 -4.73 -14.80
N LEU A 5 -3.95 -3.44 -14.93
CA LEU A 5 -3.12 -2.68 -14.00
C LEU A 5 -3.98 -1.62 -13.31
N LEU A 6 -4.05 -1.69 -11.99
CA LEU A 6 -4.69 -0.70 -11.13
C LEU A 6 -3.59 0.12 -10.44
N ILE A 7 -3.40 1.35 -10.90
CA ILE A 7 -2.46 2.32 -10.29
C ILE A 7 -3.24 3.21 -9.34
N ILE A 8 -2.77 3.31 -8.10
CA ILE A 8 -3.38 4.14 -7.07
C ILE A 8 -2.34 5.14 -6.59
N ILE A 9 -2.56 6.41 -6.92
CA ILE A 9 -1.74 7.54 -6.45
C ILE A 9 -2.48 8.20 -5.30
N ASP A 10 -1.88 8.16 -4.11
CA ASP A 10 -2.52 8.67 -2.90
C ASP A 10 -2.63 10.20 -2.92
N ALA A 11 -3.71 10.72 -2.32
CA ALA A 11 -4.06 12.14 -2.29
C ALA A 11 -4.10 12.88 -3.64
N LEU A 12 -4.37 12.17 -4.76
CA LEU A 12 -4.44 12.76 -6.11
C LEU A 12 -5.72 13.60 -6.33
N ALA A 13 -5.82 14.74 -5.65
CA ALA A 13 -7.01 15.58 -5.67
C ALA A 13 -7.23 16.28 -7.02
N SER A 14 -8.38 16.04 -7.66
CA SER A 14 -8.74 16.63 -8.97
C SER A 14 -8.62 18.16 -8.99
N ARG A 15 -8.98 18.83 -7.89
CA ARG A 15 -8.85 20.30 -7.74
C ARG A 15 -7.41 20.83 -7.89
N VAL A 16 -6.39 19.97 -7.73
CA VAL A 16 -4.97 20.30 -7.91
C VAL A 16 -4.47 19.80 -9.27
N VAL A 17 -4.82 18.56 -9.62
CA VAL A 17 -4.27 17.87 -10.80
C VAL A 17 -4.87 18.38 -12.10
N ASP A 18 -6.18 18.69 -12.13
CA ASP A 18 -6.84 19.19 -13.35
C ASP A 18 -6.24 20.54 -13.81
N PRO A 19 -6.12 21.57 -12.94
CA PRO A 19 -5.43 22.80 -13.32
C PRO A 19 -3.96 22.60 -13.73
N ALA A 20 -3.25 21.67 -13.08
CA ALA A 20 -1.85 21.38 -13.40
C ALA A 20 -1.68 20.75 -14.80
N MET A 21 -2.57 19.82 -15.18
CA MET A 21 -2.62 19.26 -16.54
C MET A 21 -2.94 20.34 -17.58
N ASP A 22 -3.87 21.25 -17.27
CA ASP A 22 -4.28 22.33 -18.18
C ASP A 22 -3.15 23.36 -18.38
N GLN A 23 -2.32 23.58 -17.35
CA GLN A 23 -1.10 24.39 -17.41
C GLN A 23 0.09 23.66 -18.06
N GLY A 24 -0.06 22.38 -18.40
CA GLY A 24 0.99 21.58 -19.07
C GLY A 24 2.07 21.03 -18.15
N ARG A 25 1.87 21.02 -16.84
CA ARG A 25 2.83 20.48 -15.86
C ARG A 25 2.88 18.96 -15.80
N LEU A 26 1.73 18.32 -16.05
CA LEU A 26 1.55 16.86 -15.96
C LEU A 26 1.27 16.26 -17.36
N PRO A 27 2.27 16.23 -18.27
CA PRO A 27 2.08 15.82 -19.66
C PRO A 27 1.67 14.36 -19.84
N ASN A 28 2.13 13.44 -18.98
CA ASN A 28 1.83 12.01 -19.07
C ASN A 28 0.41 11.72 -18.61
N LEU A 29 -0.02 12.25 -17.46
CA LEU A 29 -1.40 12.20 -17.00
C LEU A 29 -2.33 12.88 -18.00
N ARG A 30 -1.93 14.02 -18.60
CA ARG A 30 -2.70 14.66 -19.67
C ARG A 30 -2.86 13.76 -20.90
N ARG A 31 -1.79 13.04 -21.29
CA ARG A 31 -1.83 12.07 -22.40
C ARG A 31 -2.74 10.90 -22.07
N LEU A 32 -2.69 10.36 -20.84
CA LEU A 32 -3.60 9.32 -20.38
C LEU A 32 -5.05 9.80 -20.39
N ARG A 33 -5.33 10.99 -19.85
CA ARG A 33 -6.66 11.63 -19.86
C ARG A 33 -7.23 11.74 -21.27
N ALA A 34 -6.40 12.07 -22.26
CA ALA A 34 -6.83 12.20 -23.66
C ALA A 34 -7.13 10.84 -24.34
N ALA A 35 -6.57 9.75 -23.83
CA ALA A 35 -6.74 8.39 -24.37
C ALA A 35 -7.70 7.51 -23.56
N ALA A 36 -8.21 8.00 -22.43
CA ALA A 36 -9.01 7.23 -21.46
C ALA A 36 -10.47 7.66 -21.42
N ASP A 37 -11.31 6.79 -20.85
CA ASP A 37 -12.63 7.19 -20.33
C ASP A 37 -12.44 7.73 -18.91
N VAL A 38 -12.76 9.01 -18.72
CA VAL A 38 -12.44 9.75 -17.50
C VAL A 38 -13.71 10.02 -16.71
N ARG A 39 -13.71 9.61 -15.43
CA ARG A 39 -14.82 9.86 -14.50
C ARG A 39 -14.42 10.95 -13.51
N THR A 40 -14.86 12.18 -13.79
CA THR A 40 -14.56 13.36 -12.98
C THR A 40 -15.39 13.45 -11.69
N ASN A 41 -16.56 12.81 -11.67
CA ASN A 41 -17.45 12.75 -10.50
C ASN A 41 -17.15 11.52 -9.61
N SER A 42 -15.87 11.17 -9.46
CA SER A 42 -15.44 10.14 -8.51
C SER A 42 -15.23 10.79 -7.14
N ILE A 43 -16.01 10.34 -6.14
CA ILE A 43 -15.99 10.89 -4.80
C ILE A 43 -15.49 9.80 -3.85
N ALA A 44 -14.56 10.16 -2.97
CA ALA A 44 -14.08 9.24 -1.94
C ALA A 44 -15.21 8.79 -1.01
N VAL A 45 -15.09 7.58 -0.48
CA VAL A 45 -15.96 7.09 0.60
C VAL A 45 -15.81 7.95 1.86
N PHE A 46 -16.79 7.84 2.78
CA PHE A 46 -16.67 8.42 4.12
C PHE A 46 -16.32 7.33 5.15
N PRO A 47 -15.30 7.54 6.00
CA PRO A 47 -14.39 8.68 6.01
C PRO A 47 -13.37 8.61 4.86
N SER A 48 -12.98 9.78 4.33
CA SER A 48 -12.01 9.90 3.24
C SER A 48 -10.57 9.81 3.77
N ILE A 49 -10.23 8.67 4.37
CA ILE A 49 -8.91 8.39 4.94
C ILE A 49 -8.35 7.10 4.33
N THR A 50 -7.03 7.05 4.15
CA THR A 50 -6.35 6.04 3.33
C THR A 50 -6.77 4.61 3.64
N PRO A 51 -6.77 4.11 4.90
CA PRO A 51 -7.16 2.72 5.16
C PRO A 51 -8.61 2.42 4.76
N ALA A 52 -9.54 3.35 4.98
CA ALA A 52 -10.94 3.16 4.62
C ALA A 52 -11.13 3.21 3.10
N ALA A 53 -10.56 4.23 2.45
CA ALA A 53 -10.71 4.44 1.01
C ALA A 53 -10.04 3.34 0.17
N THR A 54 -8.82 2.94 0.52
CA THR A 54 -8.10 1.85 -0.17
C THR A 54 -8.78 0.49 0.05
N THR A 55 -9.29 0.22 1.26
CA THR A 55 -10.09 -1.00 1.46
C THR A 55 -11.35 -0.99 0.59
N SER A 56 -12.04 0.16 0.47
CA SER A 56 -13.21 0.27 -0.41
C SER A 56 -12.84 0.06 -1.89
N LEU A 57 -11.70 0.58 -2.36
CA LEU A 57 -11.22 0.39 -3.73
C LEU A 57 -10.97 -1.08 -4.08
N ILE A 58 -10.38 -1.85 -3.15
CA ILE A 58 -10.03 -3.25 -3.42
C ILE A 58 -11.16 -4.24 -3.11
N THR A 59 -12.20 -3.83 -2.39
CA THR A 59 -13.31 -4.73 -2.02
C THR A 59 -14.62 -4.40 -2.75
N GLY A 60 -14.78 -3.16 -3.20
CA GLY A 60 -16.03 -2.63 -3.74
C GLY A 60 -17.11 -2.39 -2.68
N CYS A 61 -16.76 -2.48 -1.39
CA CYS A 61 -17.68 -2.32 -0.26
C CYS A 61 -17.42 -1.00 0.46
N TYR A 62 -18.40 -0.51 1.23
CA TYR A 62 -18.21 0.66 2.10
C TYR A 62 -17.54 0.30 3.44
N PRO A 63 -16.98 1.29 4.17
CA PRO A 63 -16.32 1.05 5.46
C PRO A 63 -17.11 0.27 6.51
N GLY A 64 -18.43 0.49 6.58
CA GLY A 64 -19.30 -0.27 7.48
C GLY A 64 -19.42 -1.76 7.12
N GLU A 65 -19.17 -2.12 5.86
CA GLU A 65 -19.26 -3.50 5.36
C GLU A 65 -17.91 -4.21 5.46
N HIS A 66 -16.82 -3.57 4.99
CA HIS A 66 -15.49 -4.20 5.01
C HIS A 66 -14.78 -4.14 6.37
N GLY A 67 -15.28 -3.34 7.32
CA GLY A 67 -14.80 -3.31 8.71
C GLY A 67 -13.70 -2.29 9.00
N ILE A 68 -12.94 -1.87 7.98
CA ILE A 68 -11.86 -0.88 8.12
C ILE A 68 -12.42 0.54 8.06
N SER A 69 -12.62 1.18 9.21
CA SER A 69 -13.32 2.47 9.29
C SER A 69 -12.41 3.69 9.45
N GLY A 70 -11.10 3.53 9.59
CA GLY A 70 -10.20 4.68 9.74
C GLY A 70 -8.73 4.30 9.93
N ALA A 71 -7.90 5.30 10.25
CA ALA A 71 -6.50 5.08 10.60
C ALA A 71 -6.32 4.63 12.06
N TYR A 72 -7.30 4.86 12.93
CA TYR A 72 -7.28 4.35 14.29
C TYR A 72 -8.69 4.34 14.86
N TRP A 73 -8.96 3.41 15.78
CA TRP A 73 -10.20 3.37 16.53
C TRP A 73 -10.01 2.62 17.85
N TYR A 74 -10.94 2.82 18.79
CA TYR A 74 -10.96 2.10 20.06
C TYR A 74 -11.77 0.82 19.92
N ILE A 75 -11.23 -0.29 20.42
CA ILE A 75 -11.94 -1.58 20.52
C ILE A 75 -12.38 -1.76 21.98
N PRO A 76 -13.68 -1.62 22.30
CA PRO A 76 -14.16 -1.67 23.68
C PRO A 76 -13.87 -2.98 24.40
N ASP A 77 -14.05 -4.11 23.73
CA ASP A 77 -13.88 -5.45 24.31
C ASP A 77 -12.41 -5.72 24.68
N GLU A 78 -11.49 -5.18 23.90
CA GLU A 78 -10.03 -5.31 24.11
C GLU A 78 -9.44 -4.16 24.94
N LYS A 79 -10.25 -3.14 25.23
CA LYS A 79 -9.88 -1.91 25.95
C LYS A 79 -8.61 -1.22 25.42
N ARG A 80 -8.41 -1.23 24.10
CA ARG A 80 -7.23 -0.65 23.46
C ARG A 80 -7.56 0.13 22.20
N VAL A 81 -6.63 0.99 21.78
CA VAL A 81 -6.67 1.69 20.49
C VAL A 81 -5.85 0.89 19.50
N VAL A 82 -6.42 0.65 18.31
CA VAL A 82 -5.68 0.18 17.14
C VAL A 82 -5.23 1.36 16.31
N TYR A 83 -4.03 1.29 15.73
CA TYR A 83 -3.45 2.35 14.89
C TYR A 83 -2.84 1.77 13.62
N PHE A 84 -3.21 2.34 12.49
CA PHE A 84 -2.87 1.93 11.12
C PHE A 84 -2.40 3.13 10.28
N GLY A 85 -1.99 4.23 10.91
CA GLY A 85 -1.50 5.41 10.20
C GLY A 85 -0.08 5.23 9.66
N TYR A 86 0.25 5.93 8.57
CA TYR A 86 1.53 5.87 7.87
C TYR A 86 2.65 6.70 8.54
N ASP A 87 2.38 7.35 9.67
CA ASP A 87 3.34 8.21 10.36
C ASP A 87 4.47 7.38 10.99
N PHE A 88 5.52 7.16 10.21
CA PHE A 88 6.78 6.54 10.64
C PHE A 88 7.33 7.12 11.94
N TRP A 89 7.12 8.42 12.19
CA TRP A 89 7.51 9.09 13.42
C TRP A 89 6.60 8.73 14.61
N ALA A 90 5.28 8.60 14.40
CA ALA A 90 4.37 8.09 15.42
C ALA A 90 4.68 6.63 15.76
N ILE A 91 5.16 5.85 14.79
CA ILE A 91 5.61 4.46 14.94
C ILE A 91 6.90 4.37 15.78
N LEU A 92 7.81 5.32 15.61
CA LEU A 92 9.03 5.42 16.41
C LEU A 92 8.73 5.82 17.87
N GLU A 93 7.74 6.70 18.09
CA GLU A 93 7.35 7.18 19.43
C GLU A 93 6.47 6.18 20.21
N ASN A 94 5.59 5.42 19.54
CA ASN A 94 4.62 4.52 20.18
C ASN A 94 5.06 3.05 20.23
N GLY A 95 6.25 2.73 19.71
CA GLY A 95 6.83 1.39 19.70
C GLY A 95 6.62 0.69 18.37
N ILE A 96 7.74 0.31 17.74
CA ILE A 96 7.79 -0.31 16.42
C ILE A 96 7.01 -1.64 16.39
N GLY A 97 7.11 -2.47 17.44
CA GLY A 97 6.52 -3.82 17.46
C GLY A 97 4.99 -3.87 17.38
N SER A 98 4.27 -2.97 18.05
CA SER A 98 2.80 -2.92 18.03
C SER A 98 2.27 -2.42 16.69
N PHE A 99 2.99 -1.52 16.01
CA PHE A 99 2.65 -1.09 14.65
C PHE A 99 2.75 -2.25 13.66
N PHE A 100 3.83 -3.04 13.69
CA PHE A 100 3.99 -4.20 12.81
C PHE A 100 2.84 -5.20 12.95
N ASP A 101 2.46 -5.54 14.19
CA ASP A 101 1.40 -6.50 14.46
C ASP A 101 0.02 -5.99 14.00
N GLU A 102 -0.30 -4.73 14.26
CA GLU A 102 -1.61 -4.18 13.87
C GLU A 102 -1.68 -3.91 12.36
N PHE A 103 -0.68 -3.24 11.80
CA PHE A 103 -0.71 -2.73 10.43
C PHE A 103 -0.48 -3.80 9.36
N LEU A 104 0.49 -4.71 9.57
CA LEU A 104 0.78 -5.75 8.58
C LEU A 104 -0.09 -6.98 8.76
N LEU A 105 -0.27 -7.41 10.01
CA LEU A 105 -0.97 -8.67 10.29
C LEU A 105 -2.47 -8.40 10.45
N LYS A 106 -2.87 -7.75 11.53
CA LYS A 106 -4.29 -7.69 11.93
C LYS A 106 -5.17 -6.87 11.00
N LEU A 107 -4.64 -5.85 10.33
CA LEU A 107 -5.41 -5.07 9.35
C LEU A 107 -5.94 -5.97 8.22
N ASN A 108 -5.08 -6.89 7.75
CA ASN A 108 -5.39 -7.77 6.63
C ASN A 108 -6.06 -9.08 7.07
N THR A 109 -5.97 -9.50 8.35
CA THR A 109 -6.57 -10.76 8.83
C THR A 109 -7.81 -10.56 9.73
N ASP A 110 -7.71 -9.70 10.74
CA ASP A 110 -8.66 -9.68 11.86
C ASP A 110 -9.75 -8.61 11.64
N HIS A 111 -9.41 -7.53 10.95
CA HIS A 111 -10.28 -6.38 10.80
C HIS A 111 -11.01 -6.35 9.46
N LEU A 112 -10.42 -6.92 8.41
CA LEU A 112 -11.03 -7.02 7.09
C LEU A 112 -12.10 -8.12 7.09
N ARG A 113 -13.35 -7.78 6.73
CA ARG A 113 -14.51 -8.70 6.82
C ARG A 113 -15.00 -9.25 5.49
N VAL A 114 -14.42 -8.78 4.39
CA VAL A 114 -14.89 -9.09 3.03
C VAL A 114 -13.72 -9.46 2.14
N LYS A 115 -14.01 -10.23 1.09
CA LYS A 115 -12.98 -10.65 0.12
C LYS A 115 -12.45 -9.47 -0.69
N THR A 116 -11.14 -9.41 -0.81
CA THR A 116 -10.44 -8.48 -1.69
C THR A 116 -10.61 -8.87 -3.16
N LEU A 117 -10.32 -7.93 -4.06
CA LEU A 117 -10.26 -8.19 -5.50
C LEU A 117 -9.21 -9.25 -5.83
N PHE A 118 -8.12 -9.32 -5.05
CA PHE A 118 -7.10 -10.36 -5.18
C PHE A 118 -7.71 -11.76 -5.05
N GLN A 119 -8.39 -12.03 -3.94
CA GLN A 119 -9.06 -13.31 -3.69
C GLN A 119 -10.09 -13.63 -4.79
N ARG A 120 -10.91 -12.63 -5.17
CA ARG A 120 -11.95 -12.83 -6.19
C ARG A 120 -11.39 -13.17 -7.56
N VAL A 121 -10.25 -12.60 -7.94
CA VAL A 121 -9.59 -12.88 -9.22
C VAL A 121 -8.93 -14.27 -9.17
N GLU A 122 -8.28 -14.62 -8.07
CA GLU A 122 -7.60 -15.92 -7.91
C GLU A 122 -8.57 -17.09 -7.79
N GLU A 123 -9.76 -16.90 -7.22
CA GLU A 123 -10.87 -17.86 -7.26
C GLU A 123 -11.33 -18.24 -8.68
N GLN A 124 -11.06 -17.38 -9.66
CA GLN A 124 -11.34 -17.64 -11.07
C GLN A 124 -10.15 -18.31 -11.80
N GLY A 125 -9.12 -18.72 -11.06
CA GLY A 125 -7.90 -19.32 -11.61
C GLY A 125 -6.96 -18.33 -12.31
N LEU A 126 -7.10 -17.04 -12.01
CA LEU A 126 -6.19 -15.98 -12.48
C LEU A 126 -5.13 -15.69 -11.42
N SER A 127 -4.12 -14.91 -11.78
CA SER A 127 -3.03 -14.50 -10.89
C SER A 127 -3.12 -13.02 -10.54
N ALA A 128 -2.68 -12.63 -9.33
CA ALA A 128 -2.61 -11.23 -8.95
C ALA A 128 -1.28 -10.80 -8.28
N ALA A 129 -0.97 -9.51 -8.37
CA ALA A 129 0.13 -8.85 -7.67
C ALA A 129 -0.35 -7.65 -6.85
N SER A 130 0.20 -7.51 -5.64
CA SER A 130 0.12 -6.31 -4.82
C SER A 130 1.51 -5.70 -4.65
N LEU A 131 1.68 -4.46 -5.10
CA LEU A 131 2.92 -3.67 -4.95
C LEU A 131 2.65 -2.50 -4.01
N ASN A 132 3.16 -2.60 -2.78
CA ASN A 132 3.04 -1.62 -1.69
C ASN A 132 1.60 -1.22 -1.31
N TYR A 133 0.59 -1.96 -1.78
CA TYR A 133 -0.79 -1.64 -1.46
C TYR A 133 -1.13 -2.10 -0.04
N LEU A 134 -1.70 -1.20 0.76
CA LEU A 134 -1.96 -1.41 2.18
C LEU A 134 -2.84 -2.64 2.49
N ILE A 135 -3.88 -2.84 1.67
CA ILE A 135 -4.88 -3.89 1.86
C ILE A 135 -4.58 -4.99 0.86
N TYR A 136 -3.65 -5.85 1.20
CA TYR A 136 -3.12 -6.89 0.33
C TYR A 136 -3.66 -8.29 0.61
N HIS A 137 -4.61 -8.46 1.54
CA HIS A 137 -5.10 -9.79 1.92
C HIS A 137 -5.47 -10.66 0.72
N GLY A 138 -4.96 -11.90 0.72
CA GLY A 138 -5.18 -12.94 -0.27
C GLY A 138 -5.00 -14.32 0.35
N ASP A 139 -4.98 -15.38 -0.46
CA ASP A 139 -5.00 -16.77 0.02
C ASP A 139 -3.63 -17.48 -0.10
N HIS A 140 -2.56 -16.75 -0.46
CA HIS A 140 -1.20 -17.27 -0.55
C HIS A 140 -0.34 -16.83 0.63
N HIS A 141 0.40 -17.77 1.24
CA HIS A 141 1.32 -17.50 2.33
C HIS A 141 2.63 -16.89 1.84
N HIS A 142 3.08 -15.81 2.51
CA HIS A 142 4.34 -15.14 2.23
C HIS A 142 5.15 -14.95 3.51
N ASP A 143 6.46 -15.18 3.41
CA ASP A 143 7.37 -14.97 4.55
C ASP A 143 7.56 -13.48 4.85
N LEU A 144 7.42 -13.12 6.13
CA LEU A 144 7.72 -11.79 6.64
C LEU A 144 9.21 -11.68 6.97
N LYS A 145 9.86 -10.66 6.40
CA LYS A 145 11.25 -10.30 6.66
C LYS A 145 11.31 -9.11 7.59
N LEU A 146 11.42 -9.39 8.88
CA LEU A 146 11.69 -8.33 9.85
C LEU A 146 13.13 -7.83 9.68
N PRO A 147 13.37 -6.50 9.61
CA PRO A 147 14.71 -5.96 9.69
C PRO A 147 15.35 -6.44 11.01
N PRO A 148 16.66 -6.74 11.06
CA PRO A 148 17.31 -7.20 12.28
C PRO A 148 17.32 -6.08 13.34
N LEU A 149 16.25 -6.02 14.14
CA LEU A 149 16.05 -5.04 15.22
C LEU A 149 17.16 -5.12 16.29
N GLN A 150 17.85 -6.26 16.41
CA GLN A 150 19.02 -6.44 17.28
C GLN A 150 20.18 -5.47 16.97
N ARG A 151 20.28 -4.93 15.74
CA ARG A 151 21.35 -3.98 15.38
C ARG A 151 21.01 -2.52 15.70
N LEU A 152 19.76 -2.20 16.03
CA LEU A 152 19.32 -0.82 16.17
C LEU A 152 19.33 -0.34 17.63
N LEU A 153 19.11 -1.21 18.64
CA LEU A 153 19.02 -0.78 20.05
C LEU A 153 19.51 -1.89 21.01
N PRO A 154 20.52 -1.64 21.89
CA PRO A 154 21.00 -2.63 22.86
C PRO A 154 20.04 -2.76 24.05
N ASP A 155 19.69 -4.00 24.39
CA ASP A 155 19.24 -4.58 25.67
C ASP A 155 18.04 -3.98 26.45
N ALA A 156 17.53 -2.79 26.14
CA ALA A 156 16.48 -2.14 26.95
C ALA A 156 15.04 -2.45 26.51
N ILE A 157 14.84 -3.26 25.45
CA ILE A 157 13.56 -3.31 24.75
C ILE A 157 13.11 -4.73 24.34
N SER A 158 13.64 -5.76 25.01
CA SER A 158 13.17 -7.15 24.82
C SER A 158 11.64 -7.30 24.99
N ASP A 159 11.02 -6.39 25.74
CA ASP A 159 9.57 -6.36 26.00
C ASP A 159 8.74 -5.53 24.99
N LEU A 160 9.36 -4.77 24.05
CA LEU A 160 8.66 -4.20 22.87
C LEU A 160 8.92 -4.97 21.57
N LEU A 161 9.60 -6.11 21.65
CA LEU A 161 9.53 -7.06 20.55
C LEU A 161 8.08 -7.53 20.43
N PRO A 162 7.54 -7.60 19.20
CA PRO A 162 6.25 -8.24 18.99
C PRO A 162 6.16 -9.54 19.78
N SER A 163 5.00 -9.85 20.34
CA SER A 163 4.69 -11.26 20.65
C SER A 163 4.74 -12.13 19.38
N ALA A 164 4.88 -11.53 18.18
CA ALA A 164 5.16 -12.16 16.89
C ALA A 164 6.52 -12.88 16.78
N ALA A 165 6.97 -13.51 17.86
CA ALA A 165 7.63 -14.80 17.74
C ALA A 165 6.71 -15.88 17.10
N ALA A 166 5.42 -15.58 16.86
CA ALA A 166 4.45 -16.53 16.30
C ALA A 166 4.09 -16.33 14.80
N ALA A 167 4.07 -15.11 14.25
CA ALA A 167 3.66 -14.87 12.87
C ALA A 167 4.88 -14.60 11.98
N THR A 168 5.42 -15.66 11.38
CA THR A 168 6.50 -15.58 10.37
C THR A 168 5.96 -15.33 8.96
N THR A 169 4.65 -15.31 8.79
CA THR A 169 3.99 -15.23 7.50
C THR A 169 2.82 -14.25 7.49
N VAL A 170 2.53 -13.72 6.32
CA VAL A 170 1.32 -12.95 5.99
C VAL A 170 0.60 -13.62 4.83
N ASP A 171 -0.70 -13.37 4.68
CA ASP A 171 -1.49 -13.88 3.57
C ASP A 171 -1.78 -12.78 2.55
N GLY A 172 -1.50 -13.05 1.28
CA GLY A 172 -1.59 -12.10 0.18
C GLY A 172 -1.90 -12.74 -1.17
N PRO A 173 -1.92 -11.97 -2.27
CA PRO A 173 -2.07 -12.53 -3.62
C PRO A 173 -0.86 -13.37 -4.03
N THR A 174 -0.91 -13.97 -5.22
CA THR A 174 0.15 -14.76 -5.85
C THR A 174 1.51 -14.08 -5.75
N LEU A 175 1.58 -12.77 -6.00
CA LEU A 175 2.79 -11.96 -5.84
C LEU A 175 2.53 -10.81 -4.86
N LEU A 176 3.20 -10.84 -3.72
CA LEU A 176 3.15 -9.79 -2.71
C LEU A 176 4.52 -9.13 -2.55
N TYR A 177 4.56 -7.84 -2.84
CA TYR A 177 5.67 -6.97 -2.56
C TYR A 177 5.21 -5.85 -1.64
N PHE A 178 5.66 -5.89 -0.39
CA PHE A 178 5.37 -4.87 0.62
C PHE A 178 6.70 -4.34 1.14
N GLY A 179 7.33 -3.48 0.34
CA GLY A 179 8.68 -2.98 0.55
C GLY A 179 9.71 -4.09 0.80
N ASP A 180 10.59 -3.85 1.77
CA ASP A 180 11.58 -4.82 2.24
C ASP A 180 10.98 -5.93 3.11
N LEU A 181 9.74 -5.75 3.56
CA LEU A 181 9.11 -6.58 4.59
C LEU A 181 8.56 -7.87 4.00
N VAL A 182 7.98 -7.84 2.80
CA VAL A 182 7.43 -9.03 2.14
C VAL A 182 7.81 -8.99 0.67
N GLN A 183 8.38 -10.08 0.16
CA GLN A 183 8.87 -10.17 -1.21
C GLN A 183 8.74 -11.60 -1.73
N THR A 184 7.72 -11.85 -2.56
CA THR A 184 7.53 -13.15 -3.20
C THR A 184 8.57 -13.38 -4.30
N PRO A 185 9.37 -14.47 -4.25
CA PRO A 185 10.24 -14.83 -5.36
C PRO A 185 9.45 -15.04 -6.67
N LEU A 186 10.03 -14.63 -7.78
CA LEU A 186 9.51 -14.92 -9.11
C LEU A 186 9.73 -16.40 -9.46
N SER A 187 9.16 -16.86 -10.59
CA SER A 187 9.23 -18.27 -11.01
C SER A 187 10.66 -18.79 -11.23
N ASP A 188 11.61 -17.91 -11.55
CA ASP A 188 13.03 -18.22 -11.71
C ASP A 188 13.83 -18.11 -10.39
N GLY A 189 13.15 -17.83 -9.28
CA GLY A 189 13.73 -17.62 -7.96
C GLY A 189 14.32 -16.23 -7.73
N SER A 190 14.32 -15.36 -8.74
CA SER A 190 14.73 -13.96 -8.60
C SER A 190 13.66 -13.13 -7.89
N LYS A 191 13.92 -11.84 -7.70
CA LYS A 191 13.00 -10.89 -7.08
C LYS A 191 12.96 -9.61 -7.88
N LEU A 192 11.86 -8.86 -7.75
CA LEU A 192 11.78 -7.53 -8.32
C LEU A 192 12.89 -6.64 -7.76
N SER A 193 13.50 -5.86 -8.65
CA SER A 193 14.48 -4.85 -8.29
C SER A 193 13.76 -3.55 -7.98
N PHE A 194 14.09 -2.93 -6.85
CA PHE A 194 13.56 -1.62 -6.45
C PHE A 194 14.47 -0.95 -5.42
N LYS A 195 14.33 0.36 -5.27
CA LYS A 195 15.01 1.12 -4.20
C LYS A 195 14.40 0.81 -2.83
N GLY A 196 14.97 -0.16 -2.12
CA GLY A 196 14.65 -0.48 -0.72
C GLY A 196 15.58 0.21 0.30
N GLY A 197 15.50 -0.22 1.55
CA GLY A 197 16.33 0.22 2.66
C GLY A 197 15.80 1.44 3.43
N ILE A 198 16.36 1.69 4.62
CA ILE A 198 15.89 2.73 5.57
C ILE A 198 15.87 4.12 4.92
N THR A 199 16.85 4.45 4.07
CA THR A 199 16.92 5.74 3.35
C THR A 199 15.78 5.91 2.35
N ASN A 200 15.21 4.81 1.85
CA ASN A 200 14.07 4.78 0.94
C ASN A 200 12.81 4.26 1.65
N ARG A 201 12.69 4.53 2.96
CA ARG A 201 11.51 4.14 3.77
C ARG A 201 11.17 2.65 3.63
N LEU A 202 12.16 1.78 3.63
CA LEU A 202 12.02 0.33 3.46
C LEU A 202 11.28 -0.07 2.16
N GLY A 203 11.32 0.75 1.12
CA GLY A 203 10.62 0.50 -0.14
C GLY A 203 9.21 1.08 -0.22
N PHE A 204 8.77 1.86 0.77
CA PHE A 204 7.47 2.56 0.75
C PHE A 204 7.57 3.95 0.11
N THR A 205 7.96 3.97 -1.16
CA THR A 205 8.06 5.21 -1.96
C THR A 205 7.49 5.00 -3.35
N ASP A 206 7.17 6.10 -4.03
CA ASP A 206 6.69 6.09 -5.41
C ASP A 206 7.72 5.45 -6.36
N ASP A 207 9.00 5.82 -6.21
CA ASP A 207 10.13 5.23 -6.94
C ASP A 207 10.17 3.70 -6.77
N SER A 208 10.02 3.22 -5.54
CA SER A 208 10.06 1.78 -5.28
C SER A 208 8.92 1.04 -5.98
N SER A 209 7.70 1.58 -5.93
CA SER A 209 6.55 1.02 -6.63
C SER A 209 6.69 1.09 -8.15
N ALA A 210 7.25 2.18 -8.68
CA ALA A 210 7.57 2.32 -10.10
C ALA A 210 8.62 1.30 -10.55
N ASP A 211 9.74 1.18 -9.81
CA ASP A 211 10.82 0.25 -10.11
C ASP A 211 10.30 -1.20 -10.15
N MET A 212 9.48 -1.60 -9.18
CA MET A 212 8.84 -2.92 -9.16
C MET A 212 7.98 -3.14 -10.41
N LEU A 213 7.14 -2.18 -10.76
CA LEU A 213 6.23 -2.27 -11.91
C LEU A 213 6.99 -2.32 -13.24
N VAL A 214 8.01 -1.46 -13.42
CA VAL A 214 8.88 -1.44 -14.60
C VAL A 214 9.63 -2.76 -14.72
N HIS A 215 10.18 -3.28 -13.62
CA HIS A 215 10.84 -4.59 -13.64
C HIS A 215 9.86 -5.69 -14.09
N MET A 216 8.62 -5.69 -13.60
CA MET A 216 7.62 -6.67 -14.03
C MET A 216 7.31 -6.58 -15.53
N LEU A 217 7.22 -5.36 -16.06
CA LEU A 217 6.98 -5.09 -17.48
C LEU A 217 8.16 -5.54 -18.35
N ASP A 218 9.38 -5.17 -17.99
CA ASP A 218 10.59 -5.46 -18.76
C ASP A 218 10.90 -6.96 -18.84
N ASN A 219 10.46 -7.73 -17.84
CA ASN A 219 10.67 -9.18 -17.77
C ASN A 219 9.42 -10.01 -18.14
N ASP A 220 8.34 -9.38 -18.57
CA ASP A 220 7.07 -10.04 -18.94
C ASP A 220 6.50 -10.96 -17.84
N VAL A 221 6.59 -10.51 -16.58
CA VAL A 221 6.15 -11.27 -15.39
C VAL A 221 4.89 -10.68 -14.75
N LEU A 222 4.15 -9.84 -15.47
CA LEU A 222 2.90 -9.27 -14.96
C LEU A 222 1.80 -10.35 -14.80
N PRO A 223 1.21 -10.50 -13.61
CA PRO A 223 0.03 -11.34 -13.41
C PRO A 223 -1.21 -10.70 -14.04
N ASP A 224 -2.32 -11.43 -14.03
CA ASP A 224 -3.57 -11.01 -14.68
C ASP A 224 -4.15 -9.72 -14.10
N LEU A 225 -3.97 -9.51 -12.79
CA LEU A 225 -4.24 -8.25 -12.09
C LEU A 225 -2.98 -7.78 -11.34
N THR A 226 -2.53 -6.56 -11.58
CA THR A 226 -1.51 -5.91 -10.74
C THR A 226 -2.09 -4.66 -10.11
N VAL A 227 -1.94 -4.52 -8.79
CA VAL A 227 -2.29 -3.31 -8.05
C VAL A 227 -1.00 -2.67 -7.55
N ALA A 228 -0.75 -1.42 -7.93
CA ALA A 228 0.45 -0.67 -7.56
C ALA A 228 0.08 0.62 -6.82
N TYR A 229 0.68 0.82 -5.65
CA TYR A 229 0.40 1.93 -4.76
C TYR A 229 1.52 2.96 -4.72
N PHE A 230 1.17 4.23 -4.84
CA PHE A 230 2.08 5.37 -4.87
C PHE A 230 1.75 6.32 -3.71
N PRO A 231 2.40 6.17 -2.54
CA PRO A 231 2.09 6.94 -1.33
C PRO A 231 2.68 8.37 -1.30
N GLY A 232 3.62 8.69 -2.20
CA GLY A 232 4.50 9.85 -2.07
C GLY A 232 3.77 11.20 -2.01
N ASN A 233 2.77 11.37 -2.87
CA ASN A 233 2.02 12.62 -2.96
C ASN A 233 1.21 12.93 -1.68
N ASP A 234 0.63 11.93 -1.03
CA ASP A 234 -0.07 12.11 0.25
C ASP A 234 0.90 12.57 1.35
N MET A 235 2.02 11.87 1.50
CA MET A 235 3.05 12.23 2.47
C MET A 235 3.56 13.66 2.25
N ARG A 236 3.81 14.04 0.99
CA ARG A 236 4.24 15.40 0.68
C ARG A 236 3.14 16.42 0.93
N SER A 237 1.90 16.09 0.62
CA SER A 237 0.72 16.95 0.86
C SER A 237 0.51 17.19 2.36
N HIS A 238 0.78 16.22 3.22
CA HIS A 238 0.76 16.41 4.67
C HIS A 238 1.84 17.39 5.16
N GLU A 239 3.04 17.37 4.58
CA GLU A 239 4.14 18.26 4.97
C GLU A 239 3.95 19.71 4.51
N VAL A 240 3.52 19.91 3.25
CA VAL A 240 3.51 21.25 2.64
C VAL A 240 2.14 21.71 2.17
N GLY A 241 1.10 20.90 2.28
CA GLY A 241 -0.21 21.16 1.70
C GLY A 241 -0.28 20.77 0.22
N PRO A 242 -1.48 20.44 -0.28
CA PRO A 242 -1.66 19.78 -1.58
C PRO A 242 -1.26 20.65 -2.78
N GLU A 243 -1.45 21.98 -2.72
CA GLU A 243 -1.05 22.87 -3.80
C GLU A 243 0.48 22.98 -3.95
N ARG A 244 1.22 22.93 -2.82
CA ARG A 244 2.70 22.96 -2.83
C ARG A 244 3.30 21.58 -3.09
N ALA A 245 2.56 20.51 -2.80
CA ALA A 245 2.97 19.15 -3.11
C ALA A 245 2.97 18.84 -4.61
N LEU A 246 2.38 19.70 -5.45
CA LEU A 246 2.34 19.50 -6.90
C LEU A 246 3.72 19.27 -7.56
N ASN A 247 4.81 19.80 -6.99
CA ASN A 247 6.17 19.52 -7.50
C ASN A 247 6.54 18.03 -7.37
N HIS A 248 6.02 17.33 -6.36
CA HIS A 248 6.19 15.88 -6.23
C HIS A 248 5.45 15.13 -7.35
N LEU A 249 4.28 15.61 -7.74
CA LEU A 249 3.55 15.04 -8.88
C LEU A 249 4.25 15.31 -10.22
N ASP A 250 4.98 16.42 -10.37
CA ASP A 250 5.81 16.65 -11.56
C ASP A 250 6.95 15.62 -11.66
N GLU A 251 7.49 15.15 -10.53
CA GLU A 251 8.54 14.12 -10.50
C GLU A 251 7.97 12.72 -10.78
N LEU A 252 6.72 12.47 -10.38
CA LEU A 252 6.01 11.21 -10.62
C LEU A 252 5.45 11.06 -12.04
N ASP A 253 5.00 12.15 -12.67
CA ASP A 253 4.34 12.16 -13.99
C ASP A 253 5.26 11.76 -15.14
#